data_AF-A0A0B2SND6-F1
#
_entry.id   AF-A0A0B2SND6-F1
#
_cell.length_a   1.000
_cell.length_b   1.000
_cell.length_c   1.000
_cell.angle_alpha   90.00
_cell.angle_beta   90.00
_cell.angle_gamma   90.00
#
_symmetry.space_group_name_H-M   'P 1'
#
loop_
_entity.id
_entity.type
_entity.pdbx_description
1 polymer ?
#
loop_
_entity_poly.entity_id
_entity_poly.type
_entity_poly.pdbx_seq_one_letter_code
_entity_poly.pdbx_strand_id
1 'polypeptide(L)'
;MECYDGCVQILVNVLRNGSSRGIQYALFALTSVCSYSQRMVMVALEEGGLEASLGFVEDDNEKVRRNACNFIKVLRFNHSRVR
;
A
#
# COMPACT_ATOMS: atom_id res chain seq x y z
N MET A 1 -2.14 -15.29 18.32
CA MET A 1 -2.38 -13.96 17.72
C MET A 1 -1.95 -14.11 16.27
N GLU A 2 -2.91 -14.22 15.36
CA GLU A 2 -2.64 -14.49 13.95
C GLU A 2 -1.79 -13.37 13.36
N CYS A 3 -0.72 -13.72 12.63
CA CYS A 3 0.21 -12.77 12.07
C CYS A 3 -0.51 -11.99 10.95
N TYR A 4 -0.91 -10.74 11.23
CA TYR A 4 -1.56 -9.84 10.27
C TYR A 4 -0.71 -9.56 9.01
N ASP A 5 0.55 -10.01 8.98
CA ASP A 5 1.48 -9.89 7.86
C ASP A 5 0.89 -10.47 6.56
N GLY A 6 0.12 -11.57 6.63
CA GLY A 6 -0.53 -12.16 5.46
C GLY A 6 -1.57 -11.26 4.80
N CYS A 7 -2.18 -10.34 5.56
CA CYS A 7 -3.14 -9.38 5.01
C CYS A 7 -2.44 -8.39 4.07
N VAL A 8 -1.28 -7.88 4.46
CA VAL A 8 -0.50 -6.93 3.63
C VAL A 8 -0.11 -7.59 2.30
N GLN A 9 0.36 -8.84 2.34
CA GLN A 9 0.72 -9.62 1.15
C GLN A 9 -0.44 -9.76 0.17
N ILE A 10 -1.62 -10.14 0.68
CA ILE A 10 -2.84 -10.26 -0.13
C ILE A 10 -3.21 -8.92 -0.75
N LEU A 11 -3.19 -7.83 0.03
CA LEU A 11 -3.56 -6.50 -0.47
C LEU A 11 -2.57 -5.98 -1.52
N VAL A 12 -1.27 -6.20 -1.33
CA VAL A 12 -0.25 -5.86 -2.33
C VAL A 12 -0.45 -6.68 -3.61
N ASN A 13 -0.83 -7.95 -3.51
CA ASN A 13 -1.18 -8.75 -4.68
C ASN A 13 -2.43 -8.22 -5.42
N VAL A 14 -3.42 -7.70 -4.68
CA VAL A 14 -4.59 -7.03 -5.27
C VAL A 14 -4.20 -5.78 -6.07
N LEU A 15 -3.12 -5.07 -5.70
CA LEU A 15 -2.63 -3.95 -6.51
C LEU A 15 -2.19 -4.38 -7.91
N ARG A 16 -1.73 -5.62 -8.08
CA ARG A 16 -1.22 -6.13 -9.37
C ARG A 16 -2.31 -6.78 -10.23
N ASN A 17 -3.26 -7.44 -9.58
CA ASN A 17 -4.20 -8.35 -10.24
C ASN A 17 -5.68 -7.99 -9.99
N GLY A 18 -5.94 -6.94 -9.22
CA GLY A 18 -7.27 -6.55 -8.80
C GLY A 18 -8.05 -5.77 -9.86
N SER A 19 -9.38 -5.74 -9.70
CA SER A 19 -10.21 -4.77 -10.41
C SER A 19 -9.91 -3.35 -9.94
N SER A 20 -10.30 -2.32 -10.72
CA SER A 20 -10.15 -0.91 -10.32
C SER A 20 -10.74 -0.63 -8.92
N ARG A 21 -11.91 -1.20 -8.60
CA ARG A 21 -12.49 -1.11 -7.25
C ARG A 21 -11.63 -1.83 -6.19
N GLY A 22 -11.13 -3.02 -6.52
CA GLY A 22 -10.24 -3.79 -5.65
C GLY A 22 -8.97 -3.03 -5.33
N ILE A 23 -8.31 -2.48 -6.34
CA ILE A 23 -7.11 -1.63 -6.21
C ILE A 23 -7.40 -0.42 -5.32
N GLN A 24 -8.51 0.29 -5.58
CA GLN A 24 -8.90 1.45 -4.79
C GLN A 24 -9.02 1.13 -3.28
N TYR A 25 -9.70 0.02 -2.94
CA TYR A 25 -9.88 -0.40 -1.56
C TYR A 25 -8.61 -1.00 -0.96
N ALA A 26 -7.80 -1.70 -1.75
CA ALA A 26 -6.52 -2.24 -1.29
C ALA A 26 -5.55 -1.12 -0.92
N LEU A 27 -5.41 -0.08 -1.75
CA LEU A 27 -4.60 1.11 -1.44
C LEU A 27 -5.09 1.81 -0.17
N PHE A 28 -6.41 1.92 0.01
CA PHE A 28 -7.00 2.52 1.21
C PHE A 28 -6.67 1.70 2.47
N ALA A 29 -6.88 0.39 2.42
CA ALA A 29 -6.59 -0.51 3.53
C ALA A 29 -5.10 -0.53 3.88
N LEU A 30 -4.21 -0.64 2.88
CA LEU A 30 -2.77 -0.59 3.04
C LEU A 30 -2.30 0.72 3.68
N THR A 31 -2.83 1.86 3.23
CA THR A 31 -2.55 3.16 3.84
C THR A 31 -2.92 3.17 5.32
N SER A 32 -4.12 2.67 5.65
CA SER A 32 -4.61 2.63 7.03
C SER A 32 -3.70 1.78 7.93
N VAL A 33 -3.45 0.52 7.58
CA VAL A 33 -2.64 -0.38 8.42
C VAL A 33 -1.18 0.09 8.53
N CYS A 34 -0.60 0.61 7.46
CA CYS A 34 0.78 1.10 7.45
C CYS A 34 0.95 2.43 8.20
N SER A 35 -0.10 3.24 8.33
CA SER A 35 -0.05 4.50 9.09
C SER A 35 0.17 4.27 10.59
N TYR A 36 -0.20 3.10 11.10
CA TYR A 36 -0.14 2.78 12.52
C TYR A 36 0.84 1.65 12.88
N SER A 37 1.53 1.06 11.89
CA SER A 37 2.45 -0.05 12.14
C SER A 37 3.67 -0.02 11.22
N GLN A 38 4.84 0.23 11.80
CA GLN A 38 6.12 0.16 11.09
C GLN A 38 6.43 -1.26 10.57
N ARG A 39 6.01 -2.30 11.29
CA ARG A 39 6.11 -3.68 10.81
C ARG A 39 5.35 -3.85 9.49
N MET A 40 4.12 -3.34 9.41
CA MET A 40 3.31 -3.43 8.18
C MET A 40 3.92 -2.63 7.04
N VAL A 41 4.54 -1.48 7.32
CA VAL A 41 5.31 -0.72 6.32
C VAL A 41 6.45 -1.58 5.76
N MET A 42 7.21 -2.26 6.62
CA MET A 42 8.33 -3.12 6.20
C MET A 42 7.84 -4.26 5.32
N VAL A 43 6.81 -5.00 5.74
CA VAL A 43 6.20 -6.07 4.94
C VAL A 43 5.70 -5.52 3.61
N ALA A 44 5.03 -4.36 3.59
CA ALA A 44 4.54 -3.76 2.36
C ALA A 44 5.67 -3.38 1.39
N LEU A 45 6.82 -2.93 1.91
CA LEU A 45 8.01 -2.64 1.11
C LEU A 45 8.65 -3.93 0.56
N GLU A 46 8.82 -4.95 1.41
CA GLU A 46 9.38 -6.26 1.02
C GLU A 46 8.53 -6.93 -0.07
N GLU A 47 7.22 -6.80 0.00
CA GLU A 47 6.27 -7.32 -0.99
C GLU A 47 6.19 -6.48 -2.27
N GLY A 48 6.97 -5.40 -2.39
CA GLY A 48 7.02 -4.51 -3.57
C GLY A 48 5.80 -3.60 -3.71
N GLY A 49 5.20 -3.21 -2.59
CA GLY A 49 4.02 -2.33 -2.54
C GLY A 49 4.30 -0.92 -3.04
N LEU A 50 5.54 -0.42 -2.91
CA LEU A 50 5.93 0.90 -3.43
C LEU A 50 5.89 0.91 -4.95
N GLU A 51 6.56 -0.04 -5.60
CA GLU A 51 6.65 -0.19 -7.04
C GLU A 51 5.27 -0.43 -7.65
N ALA A 52 4.47 -1.32 -7.02
CA ALA A 52 3.10 -1.57 -7.44
C ALA A 52 2.22 -0.32 -7.37
N SER A 53 2.49 0.60 -6.43
CA SER A 53 1.69 1.81 -6.25
C SER A 53 2.07 2.97 -7.17
N LEU A 54 3.31 3.00 -7.68
CA LEU A 54 3.78 4.07 -8.57
C LEU A 54 2.99 4.12 -9.88
N GLY A 55 2.54 2.97 -10.39
CA GLY A 55 1.72 2.90 -11.61
C GLY A 55 0.36 3.59 -11.50
N PHE A 56 -0.11 3.88 -10.29
CA PHE A 56 -1.42 4.49 -10.05
C PHE A 56 -1.37 5.99 -9.79
N VAL A 57 -0.20 6.63 -9.83
CA VAL A 57 -0.05 8.05 -9.50
C VAL A 57 -0.74 8.96 -10.54
N GLU A 58 -0.95 8.46 -11.76
CA GLU A 58 -1.60 9.16 -12.88
C GLU A 58 -2.89 8.46 -13.36
N ASP A 59 -3.48 7.59 -12.55
CA ASP A 59 -4.73 6.86 -12.86
C ASP A 59 -5.93 7.79 -13.16
N ASP A 60 -6.79 7.44 -14.11
CA ASP A 60 -7.97 8.26 -14.42
C ASP A 60 -8.96 8.34 -13.25
N ASN A 61 -9.00 7.30 -12.40
CA ASN A 61 -9.83 7.27 -11.21
C ASN A 61 -9.18 8.11 -10.08
N GLU A 62 -9.79 9.25 -9.77
CA GLU A 62 -9.33 10.17 -8.72
C GLU A 62 -9.10 9.48 -7.37
N LYS A 63 -9.96 8.52 -6.99
CA LYS A 63 -9.82 7.80 -5.72
C LYS A 63 -8.61 6.89 -5.72
N VAL A 64 -8.33 6.22 -6.85
CA VAL A 64 -7.14 5.37 -7.01
C VAL A 64 -5.88 6.21 -6.92
N ARG A 65 -5.78 7.30 -7.70
CA ARG A 65 -4.62 8.23 -7.61
C ARG A 65 -4.40 8.75 -6.21
N ARG A 66 -5.46 9.27 -5.58
CA ARG A 66 -5.37 9.85 -4.24
C ARG A 66 -4.87 8.81 -3.23
N ASN A 67 -5.41 7.60 -3.27
CA ASN A 67 -5.01 6.54 -2.36
C ASN A 67 -3.58 6.07 -2.62
N ALA A 68 -3.16 5.96 -3.88
CA ALA A 68 -1.78 5.61 -4.24
C ALA A 68 -0.78 6.65 -3.71
N CYS A 69 -1.05 7.94 -3.97
CA CYS A 69 -0.23 9.04 -3.46
C CYS A 69 -0.12 9.03 -1.93
N ASN A 70 -1.23 8.75 -1.23
CA ASN A 70 -1.21 8.68 0.24
C ASN A 70 -0.40 7.48 0.74
N PHE A 71 -0.58 6.31 0.13
CA PHE A 71 0.15 5.12 0.52
C PHE A 71 1.66 5.29 0.30
N ILE A 72 2.08 5.83 -0.85
CA ILE A 72 3.50 6.13 -1.15
C ILE A 72 4.09 7.08 -0.10
N LYS A 73 3.34 8.12 0.31
CA LYS A 73 3.78 9.04 1.37
C LYS A 73 4.00 8.30 2.70
N VAL A 74 3.08 7.41 3.08
CA VAL A 74 3.19 6.61 4.31
C VAL A 74 4.44 5.72 4.26
N LEU A 75 4.68 5.03 3.15
CA LEU A 75 5.86 4.17 2.98
C LEU A 75 7.17 4.99 3.09
N ARG A 76 7.25 6.13 2.40
CA ARG A 76 8.46 6.97 2.38
C ARG A 76 8.75 7.63 3.72
N PHE A 77 7.73 8.16 4.40
CA PHE A 77 7.88 8.83 5.70
C PHE A 77 8.38 7.86 6.79
N ASN A 78 7.91 6.61 6.76
CA ASN A 78 8.33 5.62 7.73
C ASN A 78 9.69 5.00 7.38
N HIS A 79 10.04 4.87 6.10
CA HIS A 79 11.36 4.41 5.67
C HIS A 79 12.50 5.36 6.10
N SER A 80 12.27 6.68 6.14
CA SER A 80 13.28 7.64 6.61
C SER A 80 13.56 7.61 8.11
N ARG A 81 12.74 6.92 8.92
CA ARG A 81 12.96 6.76 10.38
C ARG A 81 13.86 5.58 10.74
N VAL A 82 14.23 4.77 9.76
CA VAL A 82 15.01 3.52 9.94
C VAL A 82 16.46 3.68 9.45
N ARG A 83 16.79 4.81 8.82
CA ARG A 83 18.15 5.15 8.38
C ARG A 83 18.90 5.99 9.41
#